data_AF-A0A535QG77-F1
#
_entry.id   AF-A0A535QG77-F1
#
_cell.length_a   1.000
_cell.length_b   1.000
_cell.length_c   1.000
_cell.angle_alpha   90.00
_cell.angle_beta   90.00
_cell.angle_gamma   90.00
#
_symmetry.space_group_name_H-M   'P 1'
#
loop_
_entity.id
_entity.type
_entity.pdbx_description
1 polymer ?
#
loop_
_entity_poly.entity_id
_entity_poly.type
_entity_poly.pdbx_seq_one_letter_code
_entity_poly.pdbx_strand_id
1 'polypeptide(L)' 'MAERWKSEAIKQWPKYAYFPFGGGPRLCIGNSFAMMETVLLLATMVQKFHLKLVPGHPVVPWPSTECGKESPAFRHGVG' A
#
# COMPACT_ATOMS: atom_id res chain seq x y z
N MET A 1 12.75 -2.63 -1.74
CA MET A 1 11.74 -3.12 -0.78
C MET A 1 11.13 -4.49 -1.14
N ALA A 2 11.02 -4.87 -2.42
CA ALA A 2 10.51 -6.18 -2.84
C ALA A 2 11.38 -7.36 -2.34
N GLU A 3 12.68 -7.12 -2.15
CA GLU A 3 13.64 -8.08 -1.62
C GLU A 3 13.30 -8.60 -0.21
N ARG A 4 12.45 -7.89 0.55
CA ARG A 4 11.91 -8.35 1.84
C ARG A 4 11.04 -9.60 1.68
N TRP A 5 10.41 -9.79 0.53
CA TRP A 5 9.43 -10.85 0.25
C TRP A 5 10.04 -12.06 -0.46
N LYS A 6 11.35 -12.28 -0.30
CA LYS A 6 12.03 -13.49 -0.79
C LYS A 6 11.64 -14.72 0.05
N SER A 7 11.61 -15.88 -0.59
CA SER A 7 11.07 -17.12 -0.01
C SER A 7 11.80 -17.55 1.28
N GLU A 8 13.11 -17.31 1.36
CA GLU A 8 13.95 -17.65 2.49
C GLU A 8 13.62 -16.81 3.72
N ALA A 9 13.32 -15.52 3.52
CA ALA A 9 12.94 -14.60 4.58
C ALA A 9 11.54 -14.92 5.11
N ILE A 10 10.59 -15.26 4.23
CA ILE A 10 9.21 -15.56 4.60
C ILE A 10 9.11 -16.83 5.47
N LYS A 11 9.98 -17.83 5.24
CA LYS A 11 10.00 -19.07 6.03
C LYS A 11 10.25 -18.84 7.53
N GLN A 12 10.90 -17.72 7.90
CA GLN A 12 11.23 -17.39 9.28
C GLN A 12 10.14 -16.58 9.99
N TRP A 13 9.07 -16.18 9.29
CA TRP A 13 8.06 -15.30 9.87
C TRP A 13 7.08 -16.04 10.77
N PRO A 14 6.60 -15.38 11.84
CA PRO A 14 5.53 -15.95 12.66
C PRO A 14 4.25 -16.13 11.84
N LYS A 15 3.44 -17.12 12.22
CA LYS A 15 2.09 -17.29 11.64
C LYS A 15 1.31 -15.99 11.83
N TYR A 16 0.65 -15.53 10.76
CA TYR A 16 -0.03 -14.23 10.72
C TYR A 16 0.90 -13.01 10.86
N ALA A 17 2.15 -13.07 10.38
CA ALA A 17 2.94 -11.84 10.20
C ALA A 17 2.40 -10.94 9.07
N TYR A 18 1.60 -11.50 8.16
CA TYR A 18 1.01 -10.81 7.02
C TYR A 18 -0.44 -11.27 6.80
N PHE A 19 -1.41 -10.40 7.09
CA PHE A 19 -2.85 -10.67 6.99
C PHE A 19 -3.63 -9.40 6.59
N PRO A 20 -3.27 -8.74 5.48
CA PRO A 20 -3.80 -7.41 5.11
C PRO A 20 -5.33 -7.39 4.88
N PHE A 21 -5.93 -8.55 4.61
CA PHE A 21 -7.36 -8.71 4.37
C PHE A 21 -8.06 -9.51 5.48
N GLY A 22 -7.44 -9.60 6.65
CA GLY A 22 -7.89 -10.41 7.78
C GLY A 22 -7.48 -11.88 7.69
N GLY A 23 -8.11 -12.72 8.50
CA GLY A 23 -7.84 -14.17 8.56
C GLY A 23 -8.95 -14.93 9.27
N GLY A 24 -8.96 -16.25 9.14
CA GLY A 24 -9.97 -17.12 9.75
C GLY A 24 -11.35 -17.01 9.09
N PRO A 25 -12.44 -17.33 9.81
CA PRO A 25 -13.82 -17.40 9.27
C PRO A 25 -14.37 -16.08 8.72
N ARG A 26 -13.74 -14.95 9.04
CA ARG A 26 -14.12 -13.59 8.60
C ARG A 26 -13.09 -12.97 7.66
N LEU A 27 -12.32 -13.81 6.95
CA LEU A 27 -11.45 -13.35 5.87
C LEU A 27 -12.28 -12.52 4.86
N CYS A 28 -11.70 -11.42 4.38
CA CYS A 28 -12.33 -10.60 3.35
C CYS A 28 -12.76 -11.46 2.15
N ILE A 29 -14.04 -11.41 1.80
CA ILE A 29 -14.59 -12.11 0.63
C ILE A 29 -13.94 -11.65 -0.68
N GLY A 30 -13.46 -10.41 -0.72
CA GLY A 30 -12.77 -9.81 -1.86
C GLY A 30 -11.26 -10.06 -1.92
N ASN A 31 -10.67 -10.86 -1.01
CA ASN A 31 -9.21 -11.05 -0.92
C ASN A 31 -8.56 -11.42 -2.26
N SER A 32 -9.10 -12.44 -2.95
CA SER A 32 -8.54 -12.91 -4.23
C SER A 32 -8.71 -11.89 -5.35
N PHE A 33 -9.86 -11.20 -5.35
CA PHE A 33 -10.15 -10.15 -6.33
C PHE A 33 -9.21 -8.95 -6.16
N ALA A 34 -9.06 -8.45 -4.93
CA ALA A 34 -8.19 -7.31 -4.62
C ALA A 34 -6.72 -7.58 -5.02
N MET A 35 -6.22 -8.81 -4.79
CA MET A 35 -4.88 -9.19 -5.20
C MET A 35 -4.71 -9.19 -6.73
N MET A 36 -5.68 -9.76 -7.45
CA MET A 36 -5.66 -9.78 -8.92
C MET A 36 -5.72 -8.37 -9.50
N GLU A 37 -6.68 -7.57 -9.03
CA GLU A 37 -6.87 -6.19 -9.48
C GLU A 37 -5.63 -5.34 -9.23
N THR A 38 -5.02 -5.46 -8.04
CA THR A 38 -3.80 -4.73 -7.69
C THR A 38 -2.67 -5.03 -8.67
N VAL A 39 -2.45 -6.31 -9.01
CA VAL A 39 -1.39 -6.69 -9.95
C VAL A 39 -1.67 -6.14 -11.35
N LEU A 40 -2.90 -6.25 -11.84
CA LEU A 40 -3.28 -5.75 -13.16
C LEU A 40 -3.15 -4.23 -13.25
N LEU A 41 -3.63 -3.52 -12.23
CA LEU A 41 -3.57 -2.08 -12.14
C LEU A 41 -2.12 -1.58 -12.10
N LEU A 42 -1.28 -2.17 -11.25
CA LEU A 42 0.14 -1.82 -11.17
C LEU A 42 0.88 -2.12 -12.48
N ALA A 43 0.66 -3.29 -13.07
CA ALA A 43 1.27 -3.66 -14.35
C ALA A 43 0.88 -2.68 -15.46
N THR A 44 -0.40 -2.28 -15.52
CA THR A 44 -0.90 -1.30 -16.49
C THR A 44 -0.31 0.08 -16.25
N MET A 45 -0.21 0.53 -15.00
CA MET A 45 0.35 1.82 -14.66
C MET A 45 1.83 1.91 -15.04
N VAL A 46 2.63 0.90 -14.69
CA VAL A 46 4.08 0.88 -14.96
C VAL A 46 4.38 0.79 -16.46
N GLN A 47 3.54 0.11 -17.25
CA GLN A 47 3.71 0.04 -18.70
C GLN A 47 3.37 1.35 -19.42
N LYS A 48 2.39 2.11 -18.92
CA LYS A 48 1.84 3.28 -19.62
C LYS A 48 2.37 4.61 -19.11
N PHE A 49 2.86 4.67 -17.87
CA PHE A 49 3.23 5.92 -17.22
C PHE A 49 4.62 5.84 -16.59
N HIS A 50 5.32 6.98 -16.60
CA HIS A 50 6.55 7.16 -15.86
C HIS A 50 6.28 8.09 -14.67
N LEU A 51 6.08 7.48 -13.49
CA LEU A 51 5.73 8.20 -12.26
C LEU A 51 6.97 8.88 -11.68
N LYS A 52 6.86 10.19 -11.40
CA LYS A 52 7.87 10.98 -10.69
C LYS A 52 7.23 11.71 -9.53
N LEU A 53 7.94 11.76 -8.41
CA LEU A 53 7.51 12.58 -7.27
C LEU A 53 7.62 14.06 -7.64
N VAL A 54 6.62 14.85 -7.24
CA VAL A 54 6.68 16.31 -7.38
C VAL A 54 7.83 16.83 -6.52
N PRO A 55 8.75 17.65 -7.08
CA PRO A 55 9.87 18.20 -6.32
C PRO A 55 9.38 18.93 -5.06
N GLY A 56 10.03 18.66 -3.92
CA GLY A 56 9.70 19.29 -2.64
C GLY A 56 8.45 18.73 -1.93
N HIS A 57 7.73 17.76 -2.50
CA HIS A 57 6.54 17.19 -1.86
C HIS A 57 6.92 16.17 -0.77
N PRO A 58 6.57 16.39 0.51
CA PRO A 58 6.87 15.45 1.58
C PRO A 58 6.00 14.18 1.47
N VAL A 59 6.62 13.00 1.58
CA VAL A 59 5.91 11.71 1.62
C VAL A 59 5.86 11.21 3.06
N VAL A 60 4.78 11.57 3.76
CA VAL A 60 4.54 11.18 5.15
C VAL A 60 3.23 10.37 5.26
N PRO A 61 3.22 9.27 6.03
CA PRO A 61 1.99 8.50 6.24
C PRO A 61 1.00 9.34 7.04
N TRP A 62 -0.22 9.50 6.51
CA TRP A 62 -1.31 10.19 7.20
C TRP A 62 -2.21 9.17 7.92
N PRO A 63 -2.25 9.17 9.26
CA PRO A 63 -3.21 8.35 9.99
C PRO A 63 -4.60 8.97 9.83
N SER A 64 -5.43 8.41 8.94
CA SER A 64 -6.80 8.85 8.70
C SER A 64 -7.79 8.49 9.83
N THR A 65 -7.28 8.08 10.99
CA THR A 65 -8.08 7.77 12.19
C THR A 65 -8.91 8.96 12.68
N GLU A 66 -8.59 10.17 12.20
CA GLU A 66 -9.41 11.36 12.38
C GLU A 66 -10.23 11.63 11.10
N CYS A 67 -11.52 11.29 11.14
CA CYS A 67 -12.45 11.58 10.06
C CYS A 67 -12.52 13.09 9.81
N GLY A 68 -12.10 13.55 8.63
CA GLY A 68 -12.33 14.92 8.16
C GLY A 68 -11.26 15.96 8.46
N LYS A 69 -10.10 15.59 9.05
CA LYS A 69 -8.96 16.54 9.10
C LYS A 69 -8.10 16.40 7.86
N GLU A 70 -8.02 17.48 7.10
CA GLU A 70 -7.10 17.62 5.97
C GLU A 70 -5.65 17.41 6.43
N SER A 71 -4.85 16.74 5.60
CA SER A 71 -3.48 16.43 5.95
C SER A 71 -2.66 17.73 6.11
N PRO A 72 -1.79 17.86 7.13
CA PRO A 72 -0.87 18.98 7.29
C PRO A 72 0.16 19.04 6.16
N ALA A 73 0.34 17.95 5.40
CA ALA A 73 1.10 17.91 4.17
C ALA A 73 0.44 18.72 3.04
N PHE A 74 -0.88 18.90 3.07
CA PHE A 74 -1.62 19.70 2.09
C PHE A 74 -1.81 21.17 2.56
N ARG A 75 -1.82 21.43 3.87
CA ARG A 75 -2.00 22.78 4.44
C ARG A 75 -0.81 23.72 4.25
N HIS A 76 0.40 23.21 4.03
CA HIS A 76 1.57 24.03 3.71
C HIS A 76 1.69 24.13 2.20
N GLY A 77 0.86 24.99 1.61
CA GLY A 77 0.90 25.32 0.20
C GLY A 77 2.33 25.67 -0.22
N VAL A 78 2.89 24.81 -1.07
CA VAL A 78 3.89 25.20 -2.06
C VAL A 78 3.27 26.31 -2.90
N GLY A 79 3.64 27.55 -2.58
CA GLY A 79 3.75 28.63 -3.55
C GLY A 79 5.10 28.56 -4.25
#